data_AF-A0A6A6NB21-F1
#
_entry.id   AF-A0A6A6NB21-F1
#
_cell.length_a   1.000
_cell.length_b   1.000
_cell.length_c   1.000
_cell.angle_alpha   90.00
_cell.angle_beta   90.00
_cell.angle_gamma   90.00
#
_symmetry.space_group_name_H-M   'P 1'
#
loop_
_entity.id
_entity.type
_entity.pdbx_description
1 polymer ?
#
loop_
_entity_poly.entity_id
_entity_poly.type
_entity_poly.pdbx_seq_one_letter_code
_entity_poly.pdbx_strand_id
1 'polypeptide(L)'
;MGLEAVGDLALNEILSELGPKETAKVACVNKRFKASATEDSLWSKFCSHDLDLSAPVDPQGNPVPSFKFAYGLWREAFSMYPWPLVKRVKRCWDRLKNWLTVNFPEAGATLQQGASETQIQQLEAVLKVKLPLPTRVLYRFCNGQVFQDKDAPKSAFGNTLGLIGGYTFYHHLVNVFLLPLDRVIMDKTDHAPA
;
A
#
# COMPACT_ATOMS: atom_id res chain seq x y z
N MET A 1 -11.89 27.67 -33.78
CA MET A 1 -12.46 27.24 -32.49
C MET A 1 -11.33 26.63 -31.67
N GLY A 2 -11.03 27.18 -30.49
CA GLY A 2 -10.01 26.61 -29.61
C GLY A 2 -10.59 25.51 -28.72
N LEU A 3 -9.71 24.63 -28.20
CA LEU A 3 -10.09 23.51 -27.34
C LEU A 3 -10.80 23.98 -26.06
N GLU A 4 -10.51 25.19 -25.62
CA GLU A 4 -11.18 25.86 -24.50
C GLU A 4 -12.64 26.22 -24.78
N ALA A 5 -13.16 26.11 -26.00
CA ALA A 5 -14.57 26.30 -26.32
C ALA A 5 -15.39 24.99 -26.24
N VAL A 6 -14.71 23.85 -26.09
CA VAL A 6 -15.35 22.54 -25.94
C VAL A 6 -16.11 22.49 -24.60
N GLY A 7 -17.29 21.87 -24.60
CA GLY A 7 -18.14 21.76 -23.41
C GLY A 7 -17.49 20.93 -22.29
N ASP A 8 -17.91 21.18 -21.05
CA ASP A 8 -17.24 20.64 -19.87
C ASP A 8 -17.27 19.10 -19.79
N LEU A 9 -18.35 18.48 -20.27
CA LEU A 9 -18.45 17.02 -20.38
C LEU A 9 -17.38 16.43 -21.31
N ALA A 10 -17.21 17.04 -22.49
CA ALA A 10 -16.22 16.58 -23.46
C ALA A 10 -14.78 16.85 -22.96
N LEU A 11 -14.56 17.95 -22.24
CA LEU A 11 -13.28 18.18 -21.55
C LEU A 11 -13.01 17.13 -20.46
N ASN A 12 -14.00 16.78 -19.64
CA ASN A 12 -13.85 15.75 -18.60
C ASN A 12 -13.47 14.39 -19.22
N GLU A 13 -14.13 13.99 -20.31
CA GLU A 13 -13.84 12.73 -21.00
C GLU A 13 -12.42 12.70 -21.60
N ILE A 14 -11.99 13.79 -22.25
CA ILE A 14 -10.61 13.91 -22.77
C ILE A 14 -9.60 13.80 -21.62
N LEU A 15 -9.85 14.51 -20.52
CA LEU A 15 -8.95 14.53 -19.38
C LEU A 15 -8.88 13.17 -18.67
N SER A 16 -9.95 12.36 -18.65
CA SER A 16 -9.90 11.01 -18.07
C SER A 16 -8.96 10.07 -18.84
N GLU A 17 -8.83 10.25 -20.15
CA GLU A 17 -7.94 9.43 -21.00
C GLU A 17 -6.46 9.82 -20.88
N LEU A 18 -6.16 11.10 -20.60
CA LEU A 18 -4.79 11.60 -20.45
C LEU A 18 -4.06 11.07 -19.21
N GLY A 19 -4.84 10.64 -18.21
CA GLY A 19 -4.33 10.21 -16.92
C GLY A 19 -3.83 11.35 -16.03
N PRO A 20 -3.42 11.05 -14.78
CA PRO A 20 -3.28 12.05 -13.72
C PRO A 20 -2.16 13.07 -13.96
N LYS A 21 -1.04 12.62 -14.52
CA LYS A 21 0.15 13.45 -14.76
C LYS A 21 -0.12 14.50 -15.84
N GLU A 22 -0.69 14.08 -16.97
CA GLU A 22 -0.95 14.98 -18.09
C GLU A 22 -2.13 15.91 -17.77
N THR A 23 -3.16 15.43 -17.07
CA THR A 23 -4.23 16.29 -16.53
C THR A 23 -3.69 17.38 -15.60
N ALA A 24 -2.72 17.06 -14.74
CA ALA A 24 -2.09 18.07 -13.89
C ALA A 24 -1.35 19.15 -14.70
N LYS A 25 -0.76 18.81 -15.86
CA LYS A 25 -0.14 19.80 -16.76
C LYS A 25 -1.19 20.66 -17.46
N VAL A 26 -2.31 20.06 -17.91
CA VAL A 26 -3.42 20.80 -18.54
C VAL A 26 -3.98 21.86 -17.59
N ALA A 27 -4.03 21.56 -16.28
CA ALA A 27 -4.44 22.53 -15.26
C ALA A 27 -3.59 23.81 -15.18
N CYS A 28 -2.37 23.80 -15.74
CA CYS A 28 -1.47 24.95 -15.75
C CYS A 28 -1.64 25.86 -16.98
N VAL A 29 -2.44 25.45 -17.97
CA VAL A 29 -2.50 26.14 -19.28
C VAL A 29 -3.38 27.38 -19.23
N ASN A 30 -4.59 27.30 -18.65
CA ASN A 30 -5.48 28.45 -18.48
C ASN A 30 -6.50 28.21 -17.35
N LYS A 31 -7.27 29.24 -16.97
CA LYS A 31 -8.25 29.16 -15.86
C LYS A 31 -9.37 28.14 -16.10
N ARG A 32 -9.83 27.99 -17.34
CA ARG A 32 -10.90 27.04 -17.69
C ARG A 32 -10.40 25.60 -17.54
N PHE A 33 -9.27 25.28 -18.15
CA PHE A 33 -8.63 23.97 -18.03
C PHE A 33 -8.22 23.66 -16.60
N LYS A 34 -7.79 24.66 -15.81
CA LYS A 34 -7.58 24.49 -14.38
C LYS A 34 -8.85 24.00 -13.68
N ALA A 35 -9.99 24.65 -13.91
CA ALA A 35 -11.26 24.27 -13.31
C ALA A 35 -11.62 22.82 -13.65
N SER A 36 -11.66 22.46 -14.94
CA SER A 36 -11.98 21.10 -15.40
C SER A 36 -10.99 20.04 -14.90
N ALA A 37 -9.69 20.32 -14.96
CA ALA A 37 -8.65 19.40 -14.50
C ALA A 37 -8.53 19.30 -12.97
N THR A 38 -9.29 20.09 -12.22
CA THR A 38 -9.39 20.01 -10.76
C THR A 38 -10.67 19.36 -10.26
N GLU A 39 -11.60 18.98 -11.15
CA GLU A 39 -12.87 18.37 -10.77
C GLU A 39 -12.68 17.06 -9.99
N ASP A 40 -13.33 16.95 -8.84
CA ASP A 40 -13.15 15.81 -7.95
C ASP A 40 -13.68 14.50 -8.55
N SER A 41 -14.71 14.57 -9.40
CA SER A 41 -15.23 13.43 -10.16
C SER A 41 -14.16 12.78 -11.07
N LEU A 42 -13.32 13.61 -11.71
CA LEU A 42 -12.22 13.17 -12.54
C LEU A 42 -11.12 12.52 -11.69
N TRP A 43 -10.74 13.14 -10.58
CA TRP A 43 -9.72 12.59 -9.67
C TRP A 43 -10.21 11.32 -8.95
N SER A 44 -11.51 11.18 -8.72
CA SER A 44 -12.12 9.94 -8.23
C SER A 44 -11.89 8.77 -9.18
N LYS A 45 -12.10 8.98 -10.50
CA LYS A 45 -11.78 7.97 -11.54
C LYS A 45 -10.30 7.57 -11.49
N PHE A 46 -9.40 8.54 -11.37
CA PHE A 46 -7.96 8.27 -11.26
C PHE A 46 -7.58 7.48 -10.01
N CYS A 47 -8.10 7.88 -8.85
CA CYS A 47 -7.87 7.19 -7.59
C CYS A 47 -8.44 5.76 -7.61
N SER A 48 -9.63 5.56 -8.17
CA SER A 48 -10.21 4.24 -8.36
C SER A 48 -9.35 3.37 -9.28
N HIS A 49 -8.96 3.88 -10.45
CA HIS A 49 -8.17 3.10 -11.41
C HIS A 49 -6.76 2.76 -10.91
N ASP A 50 -6.05 3.74 -10.36
CA ASP A 50 -4.65 3.58 -9.98
C ASP A 50 -4.47 2.94 -8.62
N LEU A 51 -5.36 3.24 -7.68
CA LEU A 51 -5.21 2.93 -6.26
C LEU A 51 -6.40 2.15 -5.69
N ASP A 52 -7.42 1.80 -6.47
CA ASP A 52 -8.62 1.08 -5.99
C ASP A 52 -9.31 1.80 -4.81
N LEU A 53 -9.30 3.14 -4.83
CA LEU A 53 -9.93 3.95 -3.79
C LEU A 53 -11.35 4.33 -4.18
N SER A 54 -12.30 4.08 -3.27
CA SER A 54 -13.69 4.54 -3.35
C SER A 54 -13.97 5.81 -2.55
N ALA A 55 -13.03 6.25 -1.72
CA ALA A 55 -13.12 7.45 -0.89
C ALA A 55 -11.77 8.20 -0.88
N PRO A 56 -11.78 9.53 -0.64
CA PRO A 56 -10.56 10.32 -0.55
C PRO A 56 -9.84 10.03 0.77
N VAL A 57 -8.92 9.07 0.76
CA VAL A 57 -8.11 8.69 1.92
C VAL A 57 -6.61 8.76 1.62
N ASP A 58 -5.83 9.10 2.65
CA ASP A 58 -4.37 9.08 2.59
C ASP A 58 -3.79 7.65 2.62
N PRO A 59 -2.46 7.47 2.50
CA PRO A 59 -1.81 6.15 2.58
C PRO A 59 -2.01 5.40 3.90
N GLN A 60 -2.36 6.09 4.98
CA GLN A 60 -2.62 5.52 6.29
C GLN A 60 -4.10 5.17 6.50
N GLY A 61 -4.96 5.53 5.55
CA GLY A 61 -6.40 5.30 5.59
C GLY A 61 -7.19 6.45 6.24
N ASN A 62 -6.57 7.59 6.52
CA ASN A 62 -7.27 8.74 7.10
C ASN A 62 -8.06 9.48 6.01
N PRO A 63 -9.31 9.93 6.30
CA PRO A 63 -10.08 10.76 5.38
C PRO A 63 -9.39 12.09 5.08
N VAL A 64 -9.45 12.53 3.82
CA VAL A 64 -8.91 13.82 3.38
C VAL A 64 -9.90 14.59 2.51
N PRO A 65 -9.71 15.91 2.27
CA PRO A 65 -10.76 16.76 1.73
C PRO A 65 -11.21 16.48 0.28
N SER A 66 -10.41 15.81 -0.55
CA SER A 66 -10.74 15.54 -1.97
C SER A 66 -9.90 14.41 -2.55
N PHE A 67 -10.36 13.78 -3.65
CA PHE A 67 -9.60 12.74 -4.35
C PHE A 67 -8.31 13.29 -4.95
N LYS A 68 -8.32 14.54 -5.44
CA LYS A 68 -7.10 15.19 -5.93
C LYS A 68 -6.04 15.30 -4.85
N PHE A 69 -6.46 15.73 -3.65
CA PHE A 69 -5.56 15.85 -2.51
C PHE A 69 -5.05 14.50 -2.05
N ALA A 70 -5.93 13.49 -1.97
CA ALA A 70 -5.54 12.10 -1.71
C ALA A 70 -4.48 11.61 -2.70
N TYR A 71 -4.72 11.75 -4.01
CA TYR A 71 -3.78 11.32 -5.04
C TYR A 71 -2.40 12.00 -4.87
N GLY A 72 -2.38 13.28 -4.52
CA GLY A 72 -1.16 14.02 -4.18
C GLY A 72 -0.38 13.39 -3.03
N LEU A 73 -1.05 13.13 -1.89
CA LEU A 73 -0.44 12.49 -0.72
C LEU A 73 0.12 11.10 -1.04
N TRP A 74 -0.60 10.30 -1.83
CA TRP A 74 -0.13 9.00 -2.28
C TRP A 74 1.12 9.10 -3.16
N ARG A 75 1.17 10.09 -4.06
CA ARG A 75 2.35 10.34 -4.91
C ARG A 75 3.55 10.83 -4.12
N GLU A 76 3.33 11.64 -3.10
CA GLU A 76 4.38 12.14 -2.21
C GLU A 76 4.96 11.02 -1.34
N ALA A 77 4.10 10.27 -0.64
CA ALA A 77 4.48 9.20 0.28
C ALA A 77 5.29 8.06 -0.36
N PHE A 78 5.10 7.85 -1.67
CA PHE A 78 5.79 6.84 -2.46
C PHE A 78 6.62 7.42 -3.61
N SER A 79 7.01 8.70 -3.51
CA SER A 79 7.74 9.43 -4.56
C SER A 79 9.05 8.77 -5.00
N MET A 80 9.73 8.06 -4.09
CA MET A 80 10.97 7.33 -4.37
C MET A 80 10.79 5.99 -5.10
N TYR A 81 9.54 5.53 -5.27
CA TYR A 81 9.24 4.25 -5.88
C TYR A 81 8.66 4.41 -7.30
N PRO A 82 8.98 3.50 -8.23
CA PRO A 82 8.32 3.47 -9.52
C PRO A 82 6.80 3.33 -9.34
N TRP A 83 6.03 4.30 -9.85
CA TRP A 83 4.58 4.32 -9.65
C TRP A 83 3.86 3.03 -10.08
N PRO A 84 4.21 2.37 -11.21
CA PRO A 84 3.61 1.08 -11.57
C PRO A 84 3.82 -0.02 -10.52
N LEU A 85 4.96 -0.01 -9.83
CA LEU A 85 5.25 -0.95 -8.74
C LEU A 85 4.35 -0.70 -7.54
N VAL A 86 4.18 0.57 -7.15
CA VAL A 86 3.30 0.98 -6.03
C VAL A 86 1.87 0.52 -6.29
N LYS A 87 1.32 0.80 -7.48
CA LYS A 87 -0.04 0.38 -7.88
C LYS A 87 -0.22 -1.13 -7.81
N ARG A 88 0.77 -1.88 -8.30
CA ARG A 88 0.74 -3.35 -8.29
C ARG A 88 0.74 -3.91 -6.87
N VAL A 89 1.62 -3.40 -6.00
CA VAL A 89 1.72 -3.86 -4.61
C VAL A 89 0.48 -3.46 -3.82
N LYS A 90 -0.03 -2.24 -3.99
CA LYS A 90 -1.28 -1.79 -3.36
C LYS A 90 -2.43 -2.75 -3.70
N ARG A 91 -2.66 -3.00 -4.99
CA ARG A 91 -3.71 -3.92 -5.46
C ARG A 91 -3.55 -5.34 -4.88
N CYS A 92 -2.31 -5.82 -4.78
CA CYS A 92 -2.04 -7.12 -4.17
C CYS A 92 -2.45 -7.15 -2.69
N TRP A 93 -2.04 -6.13 -1.93
CA TRP A 93 -2.36 -6.02 -0.51
C TRP A 93 -3.84 -5.78 -0.25
N ASP A 94 -4.50 -4.93 -1.04
CA ASP A 94 -5.94 -4.67 -0.89
C ASP A 94 -6.75 -5.94 -1.12
N ARG A 95 -6.43 -6.71 -2.19
CA ARG A 95 -7.07 -8.01 -2.44
C ARG A 95 -6.86 -8.98 -1.29
N LEU A 96 -5.65 -9.05 -0.74
CA LEU A 96 -5.35 -9.93 0.38
C LEU A 96 -6.09 -9.49 1.64
N LYS A 97 -6.05 -8.21 2.00
CA LYS A 97 -6.76 -7.64 3.15
C LYS A 97 -8.27 -7.85 3.02
N ASN A 98 -8.85 -7.58 1.85
CA ASN A 98 -10.27 -7.82 1.58
C ASN A 98 -10.65 -9.30 1.68
N TRP A 99 -9.79 -10.21 1.23
CA TRP A 99 -10.03 -11.64 1.40
C TRP A 99 -9.98 -12.03 2.88
N LEU A 100 -9.00 -11.52 3.63
CA LEU A 100 -8.85 -11.80 5.06
C LEU A 100 -10.03 -11.26 5.88
N THR A 101 -10.53 -10.06 5.60
CA THR A 101 -11.67 -9.51 6.35
C THR A 101 -12.94 -10.36 6.21
N VAL A 102 -13.09 -11.08 5.10
CA VAL A 102 -14.25 -11.94 4.84
C VAL A 102 -14.02 -13.38 5.29
N ASN A 103 -12.82 -13.93 5.07
CA ASN A 103 -12.57 -15.37 5.18
C ASN A 103 -11.69 -15.76 6.37
N PHE A 104 -10.83 -14.87 6.86
CA PHE A 104 -9.93 -15.16 7.96
C PHE A 104 -9.58 -13.90 8.78
N PRO A 105 -10.57 -13.31 9.46
CA PRO A 105 -10.43 -12.01 10.11
C PRO A 105 -9.40 -12.02 11.24
N GLU A 106 -9.20 -13.16 11.91
CA GLU A 106 -8.20 -13.35 12.97
C GLU A 106 -6.78 -13.15 12.43
N ALA A 107 -6.47 -13.72 11.26
CA ALA A 107 -5.18 -13.47 10.60
C ALA A 107 -5.08 -12.04 10.08
N GLY A 108 -6.18 -11.46 9.58
CA GLY A 108 -6.25 -10.05 9.20
C GLY A 108 -5.89 -9.10 10.36
N ALA A 109 -6.35 -9.39 11.58
CA ALA A 109 -6.08 -8.60 12.78
C ALA A 109 -4.59 -8.59 13.20
N THR A 110 -3.80 -9.56 12.72
CA THR A 110 -2.36 -9.62 13.00
C THR A 110 -1.54 -8.68 12.12
N LEU A 111 -2.08 -8.21 10.99
CA LEU A 111 -1.35 -7.39 10.03
C LEU A 111 -1.02 -6.02 10.63
N GLN A 112 0.25 -5.65 10.60
CA GLN A 112 0.68 -4.32 10.98
C GLN A 112 0.41 -3.28 9.90
N GLN A 113 0.39 -2.02 10.31
CA GLN A 113 0.53 -0.90 9.39
C GLN A 113 1.85 -0.96 8.61
N GLY A 114 1.89 -0.27 7.48
CA GLY A 114 3.09 -0.19 6.64
C GLY A 114 4.30 0.39 7.38
N ALA A 115 5.47 -0.16 7.11
CA ALA A 115 6.73 0.34 7.65
C ALA A 115 7.03 1.76 7.12
N SER A 116 7.75 2.56 7.92
CA SER A 116 8.33 3.82 7.46
C SER A 116 9.61 3.59 6.65
N GLU A 117 10.04 4.60 5.88
CA GLU A 117 11.35 4.56 5.23
C GLU A 117 12.50 4.45 6.22
N THR A 118 12.37 5.09 7.39
CA THR A 118 13.40 5.06 8.43
C THR A 118 13.56 3.64 9.00
N GLN A 119 12.46 2.91 9.22
CA GLN A 119 12.50 1.51 9.65
C GLN A 119 13.17 0.61 8.60
N ILE A 120 12.83 0.79 7.32
CA ILE A 120 13.45 0.04 6.22
C ILE A 120 14.96 0.34 6.13
N GLN A 121 15.36 1.61 6.24
CA GLN A 121 16.76 2.02 6.21
C GLN A 121 17.55 1.48 7.41
N GLN A 122 16.95 1.47 8.61
CA GLN A 122 17.56 0.89 9.80
C GLN A 122 17.83 -0.59 9.62
N LEU A 123 16.85 -1.35 9.10
CA LEU A 123 17.03 -2.76 8.78
C LEU A 123 18.17 -2.99 7.79
N GLU A 124 18.20 -2.23 6.69
CA GLU A 124 19.27 -2.32 5.67
C GLU A 124 20.66 -2.03 6.27
N ALA A 125 20.74 -1.06 7.19
CA ALA A 125 21.99 -0.72 7.87
C ALA A 125 22.46 -1.85 8.80
N VAL A 126 21.55 -2.42 9.60
CA VAL A 126 21.86 -3.53 10.51
C VAL A 126 22.27 -4.78 9.74
N LEU A 127 21.52 -5.14 8.70
CA LEU A 127 21.79 -6.32 7.88
C LEU A 127 22.93 -6.12 6.88
N LYS A 128 23.41 -4.88 6.69
CA LYS A 128 24.42 -4.48 5.69
C LYS A 128 24.04 -4.91 4.26
N VAL A 129 22.75 -4.88 3.94
CA VAL A 129 22.22 -5.22 2.61
C VAL A 129 21.27 -4.14 2.13
N LYS A 130 21.13 -4.01 0.80
CA LYS A 130 20.07 -3.21 0.19
C LYS A 130 18.93 -4.11 -0.22
N LEU A 131 17.74 -3.82 0.28
CA LEU A 131 16.55 -4.57 -0.07
C LEU A 131 16.15 -4.24 -1.52
N PRO A 132 15.74 -5.25 -2.31
CA PRO A 132 15.14 -5.01 -3.62
C PRO A 132 13.94 -4.07 -3.51
N LEU A 133 13.75 -3.20 -4.50
CA LEU A 133 12.63 -2.24 -4.52
C LEU A 133 11.26 -2.89 -4.27
N PRO A 134 10.89 -4.05 -4.87
CA PRO A 134 9.62 -4.70 -4.59
C PRO A 134 9.45 -5.07 -3.11
N THR A 135 10.51 -5.55 -2.45
CA THR A 135 10.52 -5.91 -1.03
C THR A 135 10.29 -4.69 -0.15
N ARG A 136 10.97 -3.57 -0.46
CA ARG A 136 10.75 -2.30 0.25
C ARG A 136 9.29 -1.86 0.16
N VAL A 137 8.74 -1.85 -1.06
CA VAL A 137 7.34 -1.43 -1.28
C VAL A 137 6.37 -2.38 -0.58
N LEU A 138 6.61 -3.70 -0.59
CA LEU A 138 5.77 -4.65 0.17
C LEU A 138 5.70 -4.28 1.65
N TYR A 139 6.83 -3.98 2.28
CA TYR A 139 6.89 -3.57 3.68
C TYR A 139 6.28 -2.18 3.94
N ARG A 140 6.39 -1.24 2.99
CA ARG A 140 5.70 0.06 3.07
C ARG A 140 4.17 -0.06 3.14
N PHE A 141 3.58 -1.18 2.71
CA PHE A 141 2.13 -1.43 2.81
C PHE A 141 1.72 -2.31 4.00
N CYS A 142 2.65 -3.11 4.55
CA CYS A 142 2.43 -3.91 5.75
C CYS A 142 3.77 -4.31 6.39
N ASN A 143 3.99 -3.93 7.65
CA ASN A 143 5.17 -4.32 8.44
C ASN A 143 5.02 -5.70 9.08
N GLY A 144 4.60 -6.70 8.30
CA GLY A 144 4.43 -8.06 8.80
C GLY A 144 3.29 -8.28 9.78
N GLN A 145 3.37 -9.37 10.55
CA GLN A 145 2.36 -9.85 11.47
C GLN A 145 2.83 -9.75 12.93
N VAL A 146 1.95 -9.31 13.83
CA VAL A 146 2.14 -9.37 15.28
C VAL A 146 1.08 -10.27 15.88
N PHE A 147 1.52 -11.14 16.78
CA PHE A 147 0.65 -11.99 17.57
C PHE A 147 0.69 -11.48 18.99
N GLN A 148 -0.47 -11.21 19.59
CA GLN A 148 -0.52 -11.06 21.03
C GLN A 148 -0.48 -12.47 21.63
N ASP A 149 0.21 -12.67 22.75
CA ASP A 149 0.27 -13.98 23.44
C ASP A 149 -1.11 -14.54 23.81
N LYS A 150 -2.15 -13.68 23.82
CA LYS A 150 -3.54 -14.04 24.06
C LYS A 150 -4.25 -14.66 22.84
N ASP A 151 -3.73 -14.41 21.64
CA ASP A 151 -4.31 -14.84 20.35
C ASP A 151 -3.69 -16.14 19.85
N ALA A 152 -2.62 -16.62 20.50
CA ALA A 152 -2.15 -17.98 20.28
C ALA A 152 -3.24 -18.93 20.80
N PRO A 153 -3.89 -19.75 19.95
CA PRO A 153 -4.67 -20.85 20.48
C PRO A 153 -3.71 -21.64 21.39
N LYS A 154 -4.09 -21.81 22.67
CA LYS A 154 -3.42 -22.73 23.60
C LYS A 154 -3.61 -24.20 23.17
N SER A 155 -3.72 -24.44 21.87
CA SER A 155 -3.69 -25.77 21.29
C SER A 155 -2.24 -26.25 21.34
N ALA A 156 -2.06 -27.56 21.43
CA ALA A 156 -0.74 -28.20 21.51
C ALA A 156 0.18 -27.92 20.31
N PHE A 157 -0.27 -27.15 19.30
CA PHE A 157 0.37 -26.99 18.00
C PHE A 157 0.93 -25.58 17.73
N GLY A 158 0.64 -24.55 18.54
CA GLY A 158 1.16 -23.19 18.33
C GLY A 158 0.25 -22.28 17.48
N ASN A 159 0.74 -21.10 17.09
CA ASN A 159 -0.05 -20.08 16.39
C ASN A 159 -0.27 -20.44 14.90
N THR A 160 -1.52 -20.53 14.45
CA THR A 160 -1.95 -20.94 13.09
C THR A 160 -2.34 -19.77 12.17
N LEU A 161 -2.11 -18.52 12.58
CA LEU A 161 -2.56 -17.32 11.85
C LEU A 161 -1.56 -16.85 10.77
N GLY A 162 -0.80 -17.76 10.17
CA GLY A 162 0.29 -17.41 9.25
C GLY A 162 -0.25 -17.03 7.88
N LEU A 163 0.18 -15.88 7.37
CA LEU A 163 -0.35 -15.31 6.13
C LEU A 163 -0.07 -16.18 4.90
N ILE A 164 1.07 -16.87 4.87
CA ILE A 164 1.50 -17.69 3.71
C ILE A 164 1.07 -19.15 3.89
N GLY A 165 0.34 -19.45 4.97
CA GLY A 165 -0.04 -20.81 5.34
C GLY A 165 1.11 -21.58 5.97
N GLY A 166 0.93 -22.89 6.05
CA GLY A 166 1.81 -23.77 6.79
C GLY A 166 1.54 -25.23 6.48
N TYR A 167 2.24 -26.11 7.19
CA TYR A 167 2.03 -27.55 7.09
C TYR A 167 2.23 -28.22 8.45
N THR A 168 1.57 -29.35 8.62
CA THR A 168 1.79 -30.25 9.75
C THR A 168 2.41 -31.53 9.23
N PHE A 169 3.52 -31.95 9.83
CA PHE A 169 4.17 -33.22 9.52
C PHE A 169 4.57 -33.91 10.82
N TYR A 170 3.98 -35.08 11.09
CA TYR A 170 4.03 -35.75 12.39
C TYR A 170 3.62 -34.80 13.54
N HIS A 171 4.52 -34.54 14.47
CA HIS A 171 4.32 -33.65 15.62
C HIS A 171 4.87 -32.24 15.37
N HIS A 172 5.27 -31.91 14.14
CA HIS A 172 5.75 -30.58 13.77
C HIS A 172 4.65 -29.79 13.08
N LEU A 173 4.28 -28.65 13.65
CA LEU A 173 3.56 -27.60 12.93
C LEU A 173 4.56 -26.56 12.45
N VAL A 174 4.53 -26.28 11.15
CA VAL A 174 5.22 -25.13 10.57
C VAL A 174 4.16 -24.17 10.07
N ASN A 175 4.29 -22.90 10.46
CA ASN A 175 3.42 -21.84 10.01
C ASN A 175 4.27 -20.66 9.53
N VAL A 176 3.94 -20.11 8.38
CA VAL A 176 4.75 -19.10 7.70
C VAL A 176 4.11 -17.73 7.87
N PHE A 177 4.79 -16.92 8.67
CA PHE A 177 4.39 -15.55 8.98
C PHE A 177 5.14 -14.56 8.10
N LEU A 178 4.50 -13.43 7.77
CA LEU A 178 5.24 -12.28 7.27
C LEU A 178 5.93 -11.60 8.46
N LEU A 179 7.25 -11.71 8.57
CA LEU A 179 7.99 -11.18 9.72
C LEU A 179 8.04 -9.64 9.71
N PRO A 180 7.72 -8.98 10.85
CA PRO A 180 8.00 -7.56 11.04
C PRO A 180 9.49 -7.26 10.97
N LEU A 181 9.86 -6.07 10.48
CA LEU A 181 11.27 -5.72 10.29
C LEU A 181 12.10 -5.81 11.58
N ASP A 182 11.54 -5.40 12.71
CA ASP A 182 12.25 -5.43 14.00
C ASP A 182 12.56 -6.87 14.46
N ARG A 183 11.72 -7.84 14.12
CA ARG A 183 11.97 -9.27 14.43
C ARG A 183 13.08 -9.84 13.58
N VAL A 184 13.17 -9.45 12.31
CA VAL A 184 14.28 -9.85 11.43
C VAL A 184 15.63 -9.38 11.98
N ILE A 185 15.66 -8.20 12.62
CA ILE A 185 16.85 -7.68 13.29
C ILE A 185 17.23 -8.57 14.49
N MET A 186 16.28 -8.84 15.39
CA MET A 186 16.52 -9.62 16.61
C MET A 186 17.04 -11.03 16.32
N ASP A 187 16.39 -11.75 15.40
CA ASP A 187 16.78 -13.11 15.04
C ASP A 187 18.22 -13.18 14.50
N LYS A 188 18.69 -12.12 13.85
CA LYS A 188 20.06 -12.05 13.32
C LYS A 188 21.09 -11.65 14.36
N THR A 189 20.76 -10.78 15.31
CA THR A 189 21.67 -10.46 16.42
C THR A 189 21.89 -11.65 17.35
N ASP A 190 20.88 -12.49 17.56
CA ASP A 190 21.01 -13.70 18.40
C ASP A 190 21.83 -14.82 17.75
N HIS A 191 22.02 -14.78 16.42
CA HIS A 191 22.78 -15.76 15.66
C HIS A 191 24.10 -15.21 15.07
N ALA A 192 24.52 -14.01 15.48
CA ALA A 192 25.81 -13.47 15.09
C ALA A 192 26.93 -14.17 15.91
N PRO A 193 27.94 -14.80 15.27
CA PRO A 193 29.07 -15.35 16.02
C PRO A 193 29.83 -14.19 16.69
N ALA A 194 30.17 -14.39 17.97
CA ALA A 194 30.99 -13.49 18.78
C ALA A 194 32.39 -13.27 18.19
#